data_AF-A5U4B6-F1
#
_entry.id   AF-A5U4B6-F1
#
_cell.length_a   1.000
_cell.length_b   1.000
_cell.length_c   1.000
_cell.angle_alpha   90.00
_cell.angle_beta   90.00
_cell.angle_gamma   90.00
#
_symmetry.space_group_name_H-M   'P 1'
#
loop_
_entity.id
_entity.type
_entity.pdbx_description
1 polymer ?
#
loop_
_entity_poly.entity_id
_entity_poly.type
_entity_poly.pdbx_seq_one_letter_code
_entity_poly.pdbx_strand_id
1 'polypeptide(L)'
;MPAPDPMRGDPPHPAPPRLRSPLDPTSGDPLHPAPPRLRSPLDPTSGDPLHPAPPRLRSPLDPTSGDPLHPAPPRLRSPLVLLDGASMWFRSFFGVPSSITAPDGRPVNAVRGFIDSMAVVITQQRPNRLAVCLDLDWRPQFRVDLIPSYKAHRVAEPEPNGQPDVEEVPDELTPQVDMIMELLDAFGIAMAGAPGFEADDVLGTLATRERRDPVIVVSGDRDLLQVVADDPVPVRVLYLGRGLAKATLFGPAEVAERYGLPAHRAGAAYAELALLRGDPSDGLPGVPGVGEKTAATLLARHGSLDQIMAAADDRKTTMAKGLRTKLLAASAYIKAADRVVRVATDAPVTLSTPTDRFPLVAADPERTAELATRFGVESSIARLQKALDTLPG
;
A
#
# COMPACT_ATOMS: atom_id res chain seq x y z
N MET A 1 22.84 -24.92 -44.09
CA MET A 1 23.11 -24.73 -42.66
C MET A 1 21.79 -24.37 -41.98
N PRO A 2 21.44 -25.00 -40.85
CA PRO A 2 20.10 -24.94 -40.25
C PRO A 2 19.89 -23.68 -39.40
N ALA A 3 18.63 -23.30 -39.18
CA ALA A 3 18.19 -22.16 -38.37
C ALA A 3 18.32 -22.41 -36.85
N PRO A 4 18.43 -21.36 -36.01
CA PRO A 4 18.60 -21.52 -34.56
C PRO A 4 17.28 -21.80 -33.81
N ASP A 5 17.39 -22.60 -32.75
CA ASP A 5 16.35 -23.12 -31.86
C ASP A 5 16.02 -22.13 -30.72
N PRO A 6 14.74 -21.73 -30.49
CA PRO A 6 14.37 -20.71 -29.51
C PRO A 6 13.98 -21.31 -28.14
N MET A 7 14.83 -22.13 -27.51
CA MET A 7 14.58 -22.65 -26.15
C MET A 7 15.87 -22.86 -25.34
N ARG A 8 16.53 -21.76 -24.94
CA ARG A 8 17.47 -21.77 -23.80
C ARG A 8 17.24 -20.54 -22.91
N GLY A 9 16.34 -20.68 -21.94
CA GLY A 9 16.30 -19.80 -20.78
C GLY A 9 17.38 -20.22 -19.78
N ASP A 10 17.99 -19.26 -19.08
CA ASP A 10 18.94 -19.52 -18.01
C ASP A 10 18.29 -20.32 -16.86
N PRO A 11 19.00 -21.27 -16.24
CA PRO A 11 18.50 -21.99 -15.07
C PRO A 11 18.37 -21.03 -13.87
N PRO A 12 17.36 -21.23 -13.00
CA PRO A 12 17.16 -20.39 -11.83
C PRO A 12 18.35 -20.52 -10.86
N HIS A 13 18.98 -19.39 -10.54
CA HIS A 13 19.98 -19.32 -9.47
C HIS A 13 19.29 -19.37 -8.10
N PRO A 14 19.82 -20.14 -7.12
CA PRO A 14 19.30 -20.11 -5.76
C PRO A 14 19.49 -18.71 -5.15
N ALA A 15 18.49 -18.26 -4.38
CA ALA A 15 18.57 -17.00 -3.65
C ALA A 15 19.77 -16.99 -2.69
N PRO A 16 20.48 -15.86 -2.54
CA PRO A 16 21.62 -15.77 -1.64
C PRO A 16 21.18 -16.00 -0.18
N PRO A 17 22.01 -16.67 0.64
CA PRO A 17 21.67 -16.95 2.04
C PRO A 17 21.55 -15.68 2.87
N ARG A 18 20.63 -15.69 3.84
CA ARG A 18 20.44 -14.57 4.78
C ARG A 18 21.67 -14.41 5.67
N LEU A 19 22.17 -13.18 5.77
CA LEU A 19 23.26 -12.77 6.65
C LEU A 19 22.71 -12.39 8.03
N ARG A 20 23.49 -12.66 9.09
CA ARG A 20 23.15 -12.32 10.47
C ARG A 20 23.97 -11.13 10.95
N SER A 21 23.36 -10.21 11.70
CA SER A 21 24.09 -9.12 12.36
C SER A 21 25.05 -9.65 13.45
N PRO A 22 26.19 -8.99 13.69
CA PRO A 22 27.15 -9.41 14.72
C PRO A 22 26.50 -9.40 16.11
N LEU A 23 26.98 -10.28 16.99
CA LEU A 23 26.53 -10.34 18.39
C LEU A 23 27.01 -9.14 19.22
N ASP A 24 28.03 -8.41 18.76
CA ASP A 24 28.53 -7.17 19.37
C ASP A 24 28.85 -6.12 18.27
N PRO A 25 28.16 -4.96 18.25
CA PRO A 25 28.30 -3.96 17.18
C PRO A 25 29.64 -3.21 17.19
N THR A 26 30.54 -3.43 18.16
CA THR A 26 31.85 -2.79 18.22
C THR A 26 33.01 -3.67 17.75
N SER A 27 32.76 -4.96 17.50
CA SER A 27 33.75 -5.87 16.93
C SER A 27 33.72 -5.76 15.40
N GLY A 28 34.87 -5.58 14.76
CA GLY A 28 35.01 -5.54 13.29
C GLY A 28 34.78 -6.90 12.61
N ASP A 29 33.88 -7.71 13.13
CA ASP A 29 33.62 -9.08 12.71
C ASP A 29 32.71 -9.09 11.46
N PRO A 30 33.10 -9.76 10.36
CA PRO A 30 32.31 -9.78 9.13
C PRO A 30 31.00 -10.57 9.29
N LEU A 31 29.99 -10.21 8.49
CA LEU A 31 28.70 -10.90 8.48
C LEU A 31 28.88 -12.38 8.10
N HIS A 32 28.49 -13.28 9.00
CA HIS A 32 28.55 -14.72 8.76
C HIS A 32 27.21 -15.27 8.22
N PRO A 33 27.24 -16.28 7.34
CA PRO A 33 26.05 -17.03 6.94
C PRO A 33 25.42 -17.70 8.16
N ALA A 34 24.10 -17.59 8.32
CA ALA A 34 23.41 -18.35 9.37
C ALA A 34 23.53 -19.87 9.09
N PRO A 35 23.93 -20.70 10.08
CA PRO A 35 24.08 -22.13 9.85
C PRO A 35 22.70 -22.78 9.59
N PRO A 36 22.62 -23.78 8.70
CA PRO A 36 21.38 -24.51 8.44
C PRO A 36 20.92 -25.25 9.69
N ARG A 37 19.61 -25.47 9.84
CA ARG A 37 19.07 -26.31 10.92
C ARG A 37 19.59 -27.75 10.73
N LEU A 38 20.27 -28.29 11.74
CA LEU A 38 20.81 -29.65 11.74
C LEU A 38 19.82 -30.62 12.41
N ARG A 39 19.77 -31.87 11.94
CA ARG A 39 19.02 -32.96 12.60
C ARG A 39 19.93 -33.70 13.59
N SER A 40 19.34 -34.21 14.66
CA SER A 40 20.01 -35.17 15.56
C SER A 40 20.23 -36.51 14.85
N PRO A 41 21.33 -37.24 15.14
CA PRO A 41 21.59 -38.57 14.58
C PRO A 41 20.48 -39.55 14.95
N LEU A 42 20.21 -40.53 14.08
CA LEU A 42 19.26 -41.62 14.36
C LEU A 42 19.78 -42.61 15.40
N ASP A 43 21.10 -42.69 15.59
CA ASP A 43 21.78 -43.46 16.62
C ASP A 43 22.89 -42.60 17.26
N PRO A 44 22.88 -42.35 18.57
CA PRO A 44 23.86 -41.50 19.23
C PRO A 44 25.26 -42.12 19.37
N THR A 45 25.45 -43.40 18.99
CA THR A 45 26.74 -44.11 19.13
C THR A 45 27.50 -44.32 17.83
N SER A 46 26.87 -44.10 16.68
CA SER A 46 27.59 -44.03 15.41
C SER A 46 28.20 -42.62 15.28
N GLY A 47 29.48 -42.53 14.93
CA GLY A 47 30.18 -41.25 14.71
C GLY A 47 29.71 -40.49 13.45
N ASP A 48 28.39 -40.46 13.21
CA ASP A 48 27.77 -39.92 12.02
C ASP A 48 27.64 -38.39 12.12
N PRO A 49 28.11 -37.60 11.13
CA PRO A 49 28.08 -36.14 11.21
C PRO A 49 26.66 -35.58 11.20
N LEU A 50 26.46 -34.41 11.83
CA LEU A 50 25.19 -33.69 11.75
C LEU A 50 24.91 -33.24 10.31
N HIS A 51 23.80 -33.72 9.74
CA HIS A 51 23.38 -33.36 8.39
C HIS A 51 22.41 -32.16 8.37
N PRO A 52 22.48 -31.30 7.33
CA PRO A 52 21.48 -30.27 7.09
C PRO A 52 20.09 -30.89 6.96
N ALA A 53 19.09 -30.33 7.64
CA ALA A 53 17.72 -30.79 7.47
C ALA A 53 17.29 -30.56 6.00
N PRO A 54 16.84 -31.59 5.27
CA PRO A 54 16.37 -31.40 3.91
C PRO A 54 15.14 -30.50 3.90
N PRO A 55 14.92 -29.71 2.82
CA PRO A 55 13.68 -28.97 2.65
C PRO A 55 12.47 -29.92 2.74
N ARG A 56 11.33 -29.42 3.23
CA ARG A 56 10.10 -30.24 3.26
C ARG A 56 9.67 -30.53 1.82
N LEU A 57 9.83 -31.79 1.43
CA LEU A 57 9.42 -32.30 0.13
C LEU A 57 7.95 -32.75 0.21
N ARG A 58 7.19 -32.54 -0.86
CA ARG A 58 5.84 -33.13 -1.01
C ARG A 58 6.01 -34.62 -1.34
N SER A 59 5.20 -35.49 -0.73
CA SER A 59 5.03 -36.85 -1.25
C SER A 59 4.40 -36.76 -2.64
N PRO A 60 4.86 -37.56 -3.62
CA PRO A 60 4.20 -37.64 -4.91
C PRO A 60 2.77 -38.16 -4.73
N LEU A 61 1.86 -37.69 -5.59
CA LEU A 61 0.46 -38.14 -5.60
C LEU A 61 0.32 -39.63 -5.99
N ASP A 62 1.35 -40.19 -6.62
CA ASP A 62 1.46 -41.60 -6.99
C ASP A 62 2.89 -42.10 -6.69
N PRO A 63 3.09 -43.11 -5.83
CA PRO A 63 4.42 -43.60 -5.46
C PRO A 63 5.15 -44.34 -6.60
N THR A 64 4.51 -44.54 -7.76
CA THR A 64 5.10 -45.26 -8.90
C THR A 64 5.56 -44.35 -10.06
N SER A 65 5.22 -43.06 -10.03
CA SER A 65 5.75 -42.11 -11.02
C SER A 65 7.13 -41.64 -10.57
N GLY A 66 8.13 -41.74 -11.46
CA GLY A 66 9.50 -41.25 -11.22
C GLY A 66 9.61 -39.72 -11.16
N ASP A 67 8.60 -39.05 -10.60
CA ASP A 67 8.47 -37.60 -10.54
C ASP A 67 9.36 -37.05 -9.39
N PRO A 68 10.35 -36.19 -9.69
CA PRO A 68 11.28 -35.70 -8.67
C PRO A 68 10.56 -34.85 -7.61
N LEU A 69 10.99 -35.00 -6.36
CA LEU A 69 10.43 -34.28 -5.23
C LEU A 69 10.63 -32.76 -5.40
N HIS A 70 9.53 -32.03 -5.61
CA HIS A 70 9.56 -30.58 -5.71
C HIS A 70 9.59 -29.90 -4.34
N PRO A 71 10.33 -28.77 -4.18
CA PRO A 71 10.21 -27.93 -2.99
C PRO A 71 8.77 -27.45 -2.85
N ALA A 72 8.18 -27.57 -1.66
CA ALA A 72 6.90 -26.94 -1.41
C ALA A 72 7.03 -25.42 -1.60
N PRO A 73 6.12 -24.77 -2.36
CA PRO A 73 6.12 -23.31 -2.44
C PRO A 73 6.00 -22.74 -1.02
N PRO A 74 6.70 -21.63 -0.70
CA PRO A 74 6.54 -20.99 0.60
C PRO A 74 5.03 -20.71 0.79
N ARG A 75 4.47 -21.11 1.94
CA ARG A 75 3.11 -20.71 2.28
C ARG A 75 3.09 -19.19 2.24
N LEU A 76 2.41 -18.60 1.25
CA LEU A 76 2.16 -17.16 1.25
C LEU A 76 1.43 -16.86 2.55
N ARG A 77 2.07 -16.09 3.44
CA ARG A 77 1.42 -15.61 4.66
C ARG A 77 0.24 -14.75 4.23
N SER A 78 -0.89 -14.87 4.92
CA SER A 78 -2.04 -13.99 4.70
C SER A 78 -1.58 -12.53 4.79
N PRO A 79 -2.01 -11.67 3.87
CA PRO A 79 -1.55 -10.29 3.86
C PRO A 79 -2.11 -9.50 5.03
N LEU A 80 -1.38 -8.45 5.42
CA LEU A 80 -1.95 -7.27 6.05
C LEU A 80 -2.68 -6.47 4.97
N VAL A 81 -3.97 -6.25 5.15
CA VAL A 81 -4.75 -5.36 4.27
C VAL A 81 -4.88 -3.99 4.93
N LEU A 82 -4.48 -2.94 4.22
CA LEU A 82 -4.64 -1.56 4.65
C LEU A 82 -5.63 -0.88 3.72
N LEU A 83 -6.76 -0.44 4.25
CA LEU A 83 -7.81 0.22 3.49
C LEU A 83 -7.66 1.73 3.61
N ASP A 84 -7.65 2.42 2.48
CA ASP A 84 -7.86 3.86 2.44
C ASP A 84 -9.35 4.15 2.65
N GLY A 85 -9.70 4.62 3.86
CA GLY A 85 -11.07 4.87 4.26
C GLY A 85 -11.76 5.86 3.34
N ALA A 86 -11.18 7.06 3.22
CA ALA A 86 -11.69 8.16 2.42
C ALA A 86 -11.93 7.75 0.98
N SER A 87 -10.91 7.22 0.33
CA SER A 87 -11.04 6.77 -1.04
C SER A 87 -12.18 5.76 -1.18
N MET A 88 -12.31 4.79 -0.29
CA MET A 88 -13.34 3.76 -0.41
C MET A 88 -14.77 4.28 -0.16
N TRP A 89 -15.01 5.14 0.83
CA TRP A 89 -16.38 5.63 1.08
C TRP A 89 -16.81 6.68 0.07
N PHE A 90 -15.92 7.56 -0.42
CA PHE A 90 -16.24 8.48 -1.53
C PHE A 90 -16.61 7.69 -2.80
N ARG A 91 -15.84 6.64 -3.10
CA ARG A 91 -16.15 5.76 -4.23
C ARG A 91 -17.46 5.02 -4.08
N SER A 92 -17.83 4.66 -2.85
CA SER A 92 -19.12 4.03 -2.55
C SER A 92 -20.27 5.03 -2.69
N PHE A 93 -20.09 6.26 -2.20
CA PHE A 93 -21.05 7.34 -2.33
C PHE A 93 -21.42 7.63 -3.79
N PHE A 94 -20.42 7.77 -4.67
CA PHE A 94 -20.66 8.03 -6.10
C PHE A 94 -21.00 6.76 -6.90
N GLY A 95 -20.70 5.57 -6.38
CA GLY A 95 -20.86 4.29 -7.07
C GLY A 95 -22.19 3.57 -6.77
N VAL A 96 -22.83 3.89 -5.64
CA VAL A 96 -24.09 3.28 -5.18
C VAL A 96 -25.20 4.34 -5.20
N PRO A 97 -26.39 4.04 -5.74
CA PRO A 97 -27.49 5.01 -5.80
C PRO A 97 -27.89 5.55 -4.42
N SER A 98 -28.07 6.86 -4.29
CA SER A 98 -28.53 7.53 -3.05
C SER A 98 -29.97 7.18 -2.65
N SER A 99 -30.73 6.53 -3.53
CA SER A 99 -32.04 5.95 -3.21
C SER A 99 -31.97 4.78 -2.22
N ILE A 100 -30.77 4.30 -1.87
CA ILE A 100 -30.55 3.38 -0.76
C ILE A 100 -30.50 4.18 0.54
N THR A 101 -31.57 4.09 1.33
CA THR A 101 -31.75 4.87 2.57
C THR A 101 -31.92 3.99 3.79
N ALA A 102 -31.57 4.53 4.96
CA ALA A 102 -31.93 3.99 6.27
C ALA A 102 -33.45 4.11 6.51
N PRO A 103 -34.01 3.42 7.54
CA PRO A 103 -35.41 3.54 7.93
C PRO A 103 -35.87 4.97 8.27
N ASP A 104 -34.95 5.83 8.70
CA ASP A 104 -35.21 7.25 8.99
C ASP A 104 -35.19 8.16 7.74
N GLY A 105 -34.98 7.58 6.56
CA GLY A 105 -34.97 8.28 5.28
C GLY A 105 -33.62 8.87 4.86
N ARG A 106 -32.58 8.85 5.71
CA ARG A 106 -31.25 9.33 5.34
C ARG A 106 -30.56 8.37 4.35
N PRO A 107 -29.83 8.87 3.34
CA PRO A 107 -29.02 8.03 2.46
C PRO A 107 -27.95 7.24 3.23
N VAL A 108 -27.74 5.98 2.85
CA VAL A 108 -26.72 5.06 3.41
C VAL A 108 -25.96 4.31 2.32
N ASN A 109 -25.95 4.87 1.11
CA ASN A 109 -25.32 4.30 -0.08
C ASN A 109 -23.79 4.15 0.08
N ALA A 110 -23.13 5.11 0.71
CA ALA A 110 -21.70 5.03 1.04
C ALA A 110 -21.44 3.96 2.11
N VAL A 111 -22.25 3.92 3.18
CA VAL A 111 -22.15 2.91 4.26
C VAL A 111 -22.25 1.50 3.67
N ARG A 112 -23.31 1.25 2.88
CA ARG A 112 -23.54 -0.04 2.23
C ARG A 112 -22.38 -0.41 1.31
N GLY A 113 -21.99 0.50 0.42
CA GLY A 113 -20.94 0.24 -0.56
C GLY A 113 -19.58 0.00 0.07
N PHE A 114 -19.26 0.69 1.17
CA PHE A 114 -18.01 0.54 1.89
C PHE A 114 -17.90 -0.84 2.54
N ILE A 115 -18.92 -1.25 3.31
CA ILE A 115 -18.96 -2.57 3.96
C ILE A 115 -18.97 -3.70 2.93
N ASP A 116 -19.74 -3.56 1.85
CA ASP A 116 -19.76 -4.55 0.77
C ASP A 116 -18.40 -4.65 0.05
N SER A 117 -17.74 -3.52 -0.19
CA SER A 117 -16.40 -3.49 -0.79
C SER A 117 -15.37 -4.16 0.10
N MET A 118 -15.43 -3.92 1.42
CA MET A 118 -14.57 -4.58 2.40
C MET A 118 -14.79 -6.10 2.40
N ALA A 119 -16.04 -6.57 2.38
CA ALA A 119 -16.35 -8.01 2.30
C ALA A 119 -15.77 -8.67 1.04
N VAL A 120 -15.81 -7.98 -0.10
CA VAL A 120 -15.19 -8.44 -1.36
C VAL A 120 -13.66 -8.50 -1.23
N VAL A 121 -13.03 -7.45 -0.68
CA VAL A 121 -11.57 -7.44 -0.45
C VAL A 121 -11.15 -8.59 0.47
N ILE A 122 -11.87 -8.82 1.56
CA ILE A 122 -11.60 -9.93 2.49
C ILE A 122 -11.70 -11.29 1.78
N THR A 123 -12.74 -11.48 0.98
CA THR A 123 -12.93 -12.72 0.22
C THR A 123 -11.79 -12.97 -0.77
N GLN A 124 -11.33 -11.91 -1.44
CA GLN A 124 -10.28 -12.01 -2.48
C GLN A 124 -8.87 -12.15 -1.89
N GLN A 125 -8.55 -11.34 -0.87
CA GLN A 125 -7.19 -11.21 -0.33
C GLN A 125 -6.94 -12.13 0.87
N ARG A 126 -8.00 -12.64 1.51
CA ARG A 126 -7.97 -13.54 2.67
C ARG A 126 -6.98 -13.07 3.78
N PRO A 127 -7.12 -11.81 4.26
CA PRO A 127 -6.23 -11.26 5.27
C PRO A 127 -6.43 -11.93 6.63
N ASN A 128 -5.42 -11.85 7.49
CA ASN A 128 -5.55 -12.13 8.94
C ASN A 128 -5.41 -10.85 9.79
N ARG A 129 -5.00 -9.75 9.16
CA ARG A 129 -4.82 -8.42 9.73
C ARG A 129 -5.39 -7.40 8.77
N LEU A 130 -6.15 -6.46 9.30
CA LEU A 130 -6.79 -5.41 8.51
C LEU A 130 -6.88 -4.14 9.33
N ALA A 131 -6.57 -3.00 8.71
CA ALA A 131 -6.80 -1.68 9.29
C ALA A 131 -7.44 -0.73 8.26
N VAL A 132 -8.41 0.05 8.70
CA VAL A 132 -8.97 1.19 7.96
C VAL A 132 -8.18 2.43 8.34
N CYS A 133 -7.49 3.04 7.38
CA CYS A 133 -6.66 4.22 7.59
C CYS A 133 -7.51 5.48 7.40
N LEU A 134 -7.38 6.42 8.32
CA LEU A 134 -8.21 7.62 8.43
C LEU A 134 -7.40 8.89 8.16
N ASP A 135 -8.05 9.85 7.51
CA ASP A 135 -7.60 11.24 7.50
C ASP A 135 -7.98 11.90 8.82
N LEU A 136 -7.02 12.03 9.74
CA LEU A 136 -7.21 12.88 10.93
C LEU A 136 -6.89 14.34 10.64
N ASP A 137 -6.17 14.59 9.55
CA ASP A 137 -6.05 15.88 8.88
C ASP A 137 -5.91 15.62 7.38
N TRP A 138 -6.99 15.80 6.62
CA TRP A 138 -7.04 15.52 5.17
C TRP A 138 -6.21 16.50 4.33
N ARG A 139 -5.83 17.64 4.93
CA ARG A 139 -5.05 18.72 4.32
C ARG A 139 -4.05 19.30 5.34
N PRO A 140 -2.99 18.55 5.71
CA PRO A 140 -2.07 18.95 6.74
C PRO A 140 -1.38 20.28 6.47
N GLN A 141 -1.38 21.15 7.49
CA GLN A 141 -0.78 22.48 7.37
C GLN A 141 0.70 22.43 6.96
N PHE A 142 1.46 21.39 7.34
CA PHE A 142 2.86 21.26 6.95
C PHE A 142 3.04 21.09 5.43
N ARG A 143 2.05 20.56 4.71
CA ARG A 143 2.03 20.51 3.24
C ARG A 143 1.63 21.85 2.65
N VAL A 144 0.59 22.47 3.21
CA VAL A 144 0.07 23.79 2.78
C VAL A 144 1.15 24.88 2.92
N ASP A 145 1.92 24.88 4.01
CA ASP A 145 3.02 25.83 4.25
C ASP A 145 4.11 25.75 3.18
N LEU A 146 4.32 24.56 2.62
CA LEU A 146 5.30 24.34 1.55
C LEU A 146 4.73 24.70 0.18
N ILE A 147 3.47 24.33 -0.09
CA ILE A 147 2.78 24.61 -1.35
C ILE A 147 1.33 25.02 -1.03
N PRO A 148 1.03 26.34 -0.98
CA PRO A 148 -0.30 26.84 -0.60
C PRO A 148 -1.46 26.36 -1.48
N SER A 149 -1.18 25.98 -2.73
CA SER A 149 -2.20 25.45 -3.65
C SER A 149 -2.60 24.01 -3.36
N TYR A 150 -1.85 23.30 -2.51
CA TYR A 150 -2.12 21.90 -2.17
C TYR A 150 -3.54 21.73 -1.66
N LYS A 151 -4.37 20.94 -2.35
CA LYS A 151 -5.80 20.67 -2.09
C LYS A 151 -6.68 21.91 -1.87
N ALA A 152 -6.22 23.12 -2.21
CA ALA A 152 -6.92 24.37 -1.87
C ALA A 152 -8.31 24.49 -2.53
N HIS A 153 -8.51 23.85 -3.68
CA HIS A 153 -9.79 23.86 -4.40
C HIS A 153 -10.84 22.90 -3.82
N ARG A 154 -10.48 22.11 -2.80
CA ARG A 154 -11.37 21.21 -2.04
C ARG A 154 -11.76 21.80 -0.68
N VAL A 155 -11.27 22.99 -0.32
CA VAL A 155 -11.58 23.63 0.97
C VAL A 155 -12.89 24.39 0.85
N ALA A 156 -13.87 24.05 1.69
CA ALA A 156 -15.10 24.81 1.86
C ALA A 156 -14.86 26.00 2.81
N GLU A 157 -14.29 25.73 3.98
CA GLU A 157 -13.98 26.73 5.00
C GLU A 157 -12.58 26.48 5.60
N PRO A 158 -11.68 27.48 5.63
CA PRO A 158 -10.38 27.33 6.26
C PRO A 158 -10.49 27.48 7.79
N GLU A 159 -9.82 26.60 8.54
CA GLU A 159 -9.86 26.61 10.00
C GLU A 159 -8.56 27.14 10.62
N PRO A 160 -8.62 28.02 11.64
CA PRO A 160 -7.42 28.54 12.29
C PRO A 160 -6.84 27.57 13.33
N ASN A 161 -5.59 27.83 13.73
CA ASN A 161 -4.93 27.23 14.91
C ASN A 161 -4.67 25.71 14.83
N GLY A 162 -4.47 25.15 13.64
CA GLY A 162 -4.09 23.75 13.47
C GLY A 162 -5.24 22.76 13.64
N GLN A 163 -6.49 23.24 13.55
CA GLN A 163 -7.63 22.37 13.28
C GLN A 163 -7.66 22.06 11.77
N PRO A 164 -8.11 20.85 11.37
CA PRO A 164 -8.26 20.53 9.95
C PRO A 164 -9.25 21.49 9.28
N ASP A 165 -8.91 21.95 8.07
CA ASP A 165 -9.84 22.71 7.22
C ASP A 165 -11.14 21.93 7.00
N VAL A 166 -12.25 22.63 6.77
CA VAL A 166 -13.50 21.98 6.35
C VAL A 166 -13.38 21.63 4.87
N GLU A 167 -13.40 20.34 4.56
CA GLU A 167 -13.45 19.86 3.18
C GLU A 167 -14.83 20.10 2.55
N GLU A 168 -14.85 20.47 1.27
CA GLU A 168 -16.05 20.47 0.43
C GLU A 168 -16.49 19.01 0.19
N VAL A 169 -17.42 18.55 1.01
CA VAL A 169 -17.99 17.20 0.97
C VAL A 169 -19.50 17.32 0.80
N PRO A 170 -20.15 16.47 -0.03
CA PRO A 170 -21.61 16.47 -0.11
C PRO A 170 -22.25 16.29 1.27
N ASP A 171 -23.23 17.14 1.63
CA ASP A 171 -23.92 17.12 2.94
C ASP A 171 -24.43 15.73 3.35
N GLU A 172 -24.84 14.93 2.37
CA GLU A 172 -25.36 13.57 2.58
C GLU A 172 -24.26 12.53 2.91
N LEU A 173 -22.99 12.83 2.66
CA LEU A 173 -21.87 11.91 2.91
C LEU A 173 -21.34 12.00 4.34
N THR A 174 -21.22 13.20 4.91
CA THR A 174 -20.66 13.38 6.27
C THR A 174 -21.35 12.49 7.32
N PRO A 175 -22.70 12.45 7.42
CA PRO A 175 -23.37 11.56 8.36
C PRO A 175 -23.11 10.07 8.08
N GLN A 176 -22.84 9.70 6.83
CA GLN A 176 -22.53 8.32 6.47
C GLN A 176 -21.11 7.92 6.88
N VAL A 177 -20.16 8.87 6.90
CA VAL A 177 -18.83 8.62 7.47
C VAL A 177 -18.96 8.30 8.95
N ASP A 178 -19.73 9.08 9.71
CA ASP A 178 -19.99 8.79 11.13
C ASP A 178 -20.60 7.40 11.34
N MET A 179 -21.59 7.02 10.52
CA MET A 179 -22.19 5.67 10.56
C MET A 179 -21.16 4.56 10.30
N ILE A 180 -20.25 4.75 9.34
CA ILE A 180 -19.17 3.81 9.05
C ILE A 180 -18.26 3.69 10.28
N MET A 181 -17.86 4.81 10.89
CA MET A 181 -17.00 4.81 12.07
C MET A 181 -17.64 4.10 13.25
N GLU A 182 -18.93 4.34 13.52
CA GLU A 182 -19.69 3.65 14.57
C GLU A 182 -19.76 2.13 14.33
N LEU A 183 -19.97 1.70 13.09
CA LEU A 183 -20.00 0.28 12.73
C LEU A 183 -18.62 -0.38 12.84
N LEU A 184 -17.55 0.29 12.39
CA LEU A 184 -16.18 -0.22 12.51
C LEU A 184 -15.77 -0.40 13.97
N ASP A 185 -16.09 0.58 14.81
CA ASP A 185 -15.87 0.56 16.26
C ASP A 185 -16.62 -0.59 16.93
N ALA A 186 -17.94 -0.70 16.71
CA ALA A 186 -18.76 -1.76 17.28
C ALA A 186 -18.33 -3.17 16.82
N PHE A 187 -17.92 -3.30 15.56
CA PHE A 187 -17.40 -4.56 15.03
C PHE A 187 -16.00 -4.90 15.59
N GLY A 188 -15.24 -3.90 16.04
CA GLY A 188 -13.85 -4.07 16.49
C GLY A 188 -12.84 -4.12 15.36
N ILE A 189 -13.15 -3.51 14.21
CA ILE A 189 -12.22 -3.39 13.08
C ILE A 189 -11.22 -2.27 13.40
N ALA A 190 -9.93 -2.56 13.28
CA ALA A 190 -8.88 -1.59 13.59
C ALA A 190 -8.99 -0.37 12.68
N MET A 191 -9.04 0.81 13.30
CA MET A 191 -8.95 2.10 12.61
C MET A 191 -7.61 2.72 12.97
N ALA A 192 -6.86 3.17 11.96
CA ALA A 192 -5.52 3.70 12.10
C ALA A 192 -5.50 5.18 11.73
N GLY A 193 -4.94 6.03 12.60
CA GLY A 193 -4.85 7.47 12.35
C GLY A 193 -3.60 8.06 12.99
N ALA A 194 -3.14 9.19 12.46
CA ALA A 194 -2.05 9.99 13.00
C ALA A 194 -2.47 11.47 13.00
N PRO A 195 -2.53 12.14 14.17
CA PRO A 195 -2.93 13.55 14.23
C PRO A 195 -2.02 14.46 13.37
N GLY A 196 -2.62 15.31 12.53
CA GLY A 196 -1.89 16.19 11.61
C GLY A 196 -1.36 15.49 10.36
N PHE A 197 -1.87 14.31 10.03
CA PHE A 197 -1.48 13.53 8.85
C PHE A 197 -2.71 12.94 8.14
N GLU A 198 -2.49 12.63 6.86
CA GLU A 198 -3.50 12.03 5.97
C GLU A 198 -3.55 10.51 6.14
N ALA A 199 -4.62 9.89 5.63
CA ALA A 199 -4.69 8.44 5.49
C ALA A 199 -3.51 7.91 4.67
N ASP A 200 -3.07 8.66 3.66
CA ASP A 200 -1.93 8.34 2.80
C ASP A 200 -0.62 8.17 3.58
N ASP A 201 -0.41 9.02 4.58
CA ASP A 201 0.74 8.98 5.49
C ASP A 201 0.66 7.78 6.44
N VAL A 202 -0.54 7.47 6.93
CA VAL A 202 -0.80 6.28 7.75
C VAL A 202 -0.52 5.02 6.94
N LEU A 203 -0.99 4.96 5.70
CA LEU A 203 -0.77 3.86 4.76
C LEU A 203 0.72 3.68 4.44
N GLY A 204 1.40 4.78 4.07
CA GLY A 204 2.84 4.79 3.81
C GLY A 204 3.65 4.34 5.01
N THR A 205 3.29 4.80 6.21
CA THR A 205 3.95 4.44 7.47
C THR A 205 3.74 2.98 7.83
N LEU A 206 2.51 2.47 7.79
CA LEU A 206 2.22 1.08 8.14
C LEU A 206 2.84 0.11 7.12
N ALA A 207 2.75 0.41 5.82
CA ALA A 207 3.40 -0.38 4.78
C ALA A 207 4.93 -0.39 4.96
N THR A 208 5.53 0.77 5.24
CA THR A 208 6.99 0.89 5.45
C THR A 208 7.46 0.25 6.75
N ARG A 209 6.61 0.11 7.77
CA ARG A 209 6.96 -0.54 9.05
C ARG A 209 6.73 -2.05 9.05
N GLU A 210 5.95 -2.59 8.13
CA GLU A 210 5.65 -4.02 8.07
C GLU A 210 6.89 -4.87 7.74
N ARG A 211 7.10 -5.97 8.46
CA ARG A 211 8.29 -6.85 8.33
C ARG A 211 7.95 -8.35 8.28
N ARG A 212 6.69 -8.71 8.52
CA ARG A 212 6.24 -10.09 8.77
C ARG A 212 5.42 -10.64 7.62
N ASP A 213 4.46 -9.86 7.15
CA ASP A 213 3.41 -10.30 6.23
C ASP A 213 3.42 -9.41 4.96
N PRO A 214 3.06 -9.93 3.77
CA PRO A 214 2.84 -9.08 2.60
C PRO A 214 1.77 -8.02 2.88
N VAL A 215 1.87 -6.86 2.25
CA VAL A 215 0.93 -5.75 2.42
C VAL A 215 0.13 -5.53 1.16
N ILE A 216 -1.19 -5.42 1.31
CA ILE A 216 -2.09 -4.96 0.26
C ILE A 216 -2.71 -3.62 0.70
N VAL A 217 -2.27 -2.53 0.09
CA VAL A 217 -2.92 -1.22 0.20
C VAL A 217 -4.09 -1.19 -0.77
N VAL A 218 -5.27 -0.78 -0.32
CA VAL A 218 -6.48 -0.71 -1.14
C VAL A 218 -6.91 0.74 -1.23
N SER A 219 -6.79 1.34 -2.42
CA SER A 219 -7.16 2.74 -2.65
C SER A 219 -7.50 3.01 -4.12
N GLY A 220 -8.34 4.00 -4.36
CA GLY A 220 -8.55 4.62 -5.67
C GLY A 220 -7.56 5.75 -6.00
N ASP A 221 -6.73 6.15 -5.05
CA ASP A 221 -5.69 7.16 -5.26
C ASP A 221 -4.48 6.56 -5.97
N ARG A 222 -3.95 7.29 -6.96
CA ARG A 222 -2.74 6.89 -7.68
C ARG A 222 -1.47 7.28 -6.93
N ASP A 223 -1.53 8.24 -6.00
CA ASP A 223 -0.35 8.70 -5.28
C ASP A 223 0.20 7.59 -4.37
N LEU A 224 -0.67 6.72 -3.89
CA LEU A 224 -0.30 5.50 -3.17
C LEU A 224 0.43 4.45 -4.03
N LEU A 225 0.49 4.57 -5.36
CA LEU A 225 1.40 3.73 -6.15
C LEU A 225 2.86 3.91 -5.73
N GLN A 226 3.19 5.01 -5.04
CA GLN A 226 4.53 5.23 -4.52
C GLN A 226 4.96 4.23 -3.43
N VAL A 227 4.03 3.52 -2.79
CA VAL A 227 4.36 2.59 -1.68
C VAL A 227 4.72 1.18 -2.17
N VAL A 228 4.63 0.89 -3.47
CA VAL A 228 4.93 -0.46 -3.99
C VAL A 228 6.39 -0.83 -3.73
N ALA A 229 6.61 -2.03 -3.20
CA ALA A 229 7.93 -2.54 -2.84
C ALA A 229 7.97 -4.07 -2.92
N ASP A 230 9.16 -4.63 -3.09
CA ASP A 230 9.38 -6.08 -2.98
C ASP A 230 10.12 -6.48 -1.69
N ASP A 231 10.89 -5.56 -1.12
CA ASP A 231 11.70 -5.74 0.09
C ASP A 231 11.38 -4.62 1.10
N PRO A 232 11.34 -4.88 2.42
CA PRO A 232 11.61 -6.17 3.09
C PRO A 232 10.49 -7.19 2.99
N VAL A 233 9.28 -6.74 2.65
CA VAL A 233 8.13 -7.57 2.30
C VAL A 233 7.46 -7.02 1.04
N PRO A 234 6.76 -7.85 0.25
CA PRO A 234 6.00 -7.34 -0.88
C PRO A 234 4.89 -6.40 -0.42
N VAL A 235 4.90 -5.17 -0.92
CA VAL A 235 3.81 -4.19 -0.81
C VAL A 235 3.18 -4.05 -2.19
N ARG A 236 1.86 -4.22 -2.27
CA ARG A 236 1.07 -4.05 -3.49
C ARG A 236 -0.07 -3.09 -3.26
N VAL A 237 -0.49 -2.41 -4.32
CA VAL A 237 -1.66 -1.52 -4.31
C VAL A 237 -2.77 -2.15 -5.14
N LEU A 238 -3.87 -2.53 -4.50
CA LEU A 238 -5.10 -2.89 -5.17
C LEU A 238 -5.83 -1.61 -5.59
N TYR A 239 -5.51 -1.15 -6.79
CA TYR A 239 -5.95 0.15 -7.30
C TYR A 239 -7.41 0.12 -7.76
N LEU A 240 -8.25 0.99 -7.18
CA LEU A 240 -9.70 1.04 -7.38
C LEU A 240 -10.17 2.06 -8.43
N GLY A 241 -9.27 2.63 -9.25
CA GLY A 241 -9.61 3.74 -10.16
C GLY A 241 -10.70 3.43 -11.20
N ARG A 242 -11.06 2.16 -11.42
CA ARG A 242 -12.17 1.74 -12.29
C ARG A 242 -13.25 0.95 -11.55
N GLY A 243 -13.31 1.11 -10.22
CA GLY A 243 -14.14 0.32 -9.31
C GLY A 243 -13.55 -1.03 -8.95
N LEU A 244 -14.06 -1.60 -7.85
CA LEU A 244 -13.53 -2.82 -7.26
C LEU A 244 -13.57 -4.02 -8.20
N ALA A 245 -14.60 -4.13 -9.04
CA ALA A 245 -14.74 -5.20 -10.03
C ALA A 245 -13.64 -5.19 -11.12
N LYS A 246 -13.00 -4.04 -11.34
CA LYS A 246 -11.89 -3.85 -12.30
C LYS A 246 -10.61 -3.42 -11.58
N ALA A 247 -10.53 -3.70 -10.27
CA ALA A 247 -9.35 -3.37 -9.49
C ALA A 247 -8.13 -4.07 -10.06
N THR A 248 -7.01 -3.35 -10.10
CA THR A 248 -5.75 -3.88 -10.64
C THR A 248 -4.74 -3.90 -9.53
N LEU A 249 -4.03 -5.02 -9.36
CA LEU A 249 -2.98 -5.14 -8.38
C LEU A 249 -1.66 -4.62 -8.96
N PHE A 250 -1.14 -3.53 -8.39
CA PHE A 250 0.14 -2.94 -8.79
C PHE A 250 1.24 -3.34 -7.80
N GLY A 251 2.33 -3.88 -8.31
CA GLY A 251 3.64 -3.93 -7.66
C GLY A 251 4.66 -3.07 -8.40
N PRO A 252 5.95 -3.17 -8.01
CA PRO A 252 7.02 -2.41 -8.64
C PRO A 252 7.12 -2.64 -10.15
N ALA A 253 6.92 -3.88 -10.61
CA ALA A 253 6.99 -4.24 -12.02
C ALA A 253 5.88 -3.56 -12.84
N GLU A 254 4.63 -3.66 -12.38
CA GLU A 254 3.47 -3.07 -13.06
C GLU A 254 3.54 -1.55 -13.09
N VAL A 255 4.03 -0.91 -12.02
CA VAL A 255 4.26 0.54 -11.97
C VAL A 255 5.37 0.94 -12.95
N ALA A 256 6.50 0.23 -12.96
CA ALA A 256 7.60 0.52 -13.87
C ALA A 256 7.21 0.36 -15.34
N GLU A 257 6.51 -0.71 -15.70
CA GLU A 257 6.03 -0.95 -17.06
C GLU A 257 5.04 0.13 -17.49
N ARG A 258 4.05 0.42 -16.64
CA ARG A 258 2.97 1.36 -16.99
C ARG A 258 3.47 2.79 -17.17
N TYR A 259 4.44 3.22 -16.37
CA TYR A 259 4.89 4.62 -16.31
C TYR A 259 6.30 4.84 -16.89
N GLY A 260 6.97 3.79 -17.38
CA GLY A 260 8.31 3.86 -17.95
C GLY A 260 9.37 4.23 -16.90
N LEU A 261 9.29 3.64 -15.70
CA LEU A 261 10.12 3.99 -14.54
C LEU A 261 11.18 2.91 -14.23
N PRO A 262 12.26 3.26 -13.50
CA PRO A 262 13.24 2.28 -13.03
C PRO A 262 12.63 1.26 -12.05
N ALA A 263 12.56 -0.01 -12.45
CA ALA A 263 11.89 -1.08 -11.70
C ALA A 263 12.40 -1.26 -10.26
N HIS A 264 13.70 -1.14 -10.02
CA HIS A 264 14.32 -1.33 -8.69
C HIS A 264 13.89 -0.28 -7.64
N ARG A 265 13.28 0.83 -8.07
CA ARG A 265 12.80 1.92 -7.20
C ARG A 265 11.46 2.49 -7.68
N ALA A 266 10.63 1.65 -8.30
CA ALA A 266 9.44 2.08 -9.03
C ALA A 266 8.49 2.95 -8.19
N GLY A 267 8.26 2.62 -6.93
CA GLY A 267 7.44 3.43 -6.02
C GLY A 267 8.02 4.83 -5.79
N ALA A 268 9.28 4.92 -5.36
CA ALA A 268 9.94 6.21 -5.17
C ALA A 268 10.05 7.03 -6.48
N ALA A 269 10.32 6.38 -7.60
CA ALA A 269 10.35 7.01 -8.92
C ALA A 269 8.96 7.48 -9.37
N TYR A 270 7.88 6.82 -8.93
CA TYR A 270 6.51 7.25 -9.21
C TYR A 270 6.17 8.55 -8.48
N ALA A 271 6.56 8.70 -7.21
CA ALA A 271 6.43 9.97 -6.49
C ALA A 271 7.21 11.09 -7.20
N GLU A 272 8.43 10.81 -7.66
CA GLU A 272 9.24 11.78 -8.42
C GLU A 272 8.62 12.13 -9.78
N LEU A 273 8.00 11.15 -10.46
CA LEU A 273 7.23 11.38 -11.67
C LEU A 273 6.03 12.30 -11.42
N ALA A 274 5.26 12.03 -10.37
CA ALA A 274 4.09 12.82 -9.96
C ALA A 274 4.50 14.27 -9.64
N LEU A 275 5.57 14.45 -8.88
CA LEU A 275 6.15 15.76 -8.55
C LEU A 275 6.50 16.55 -9.81
N LEU A 276 7.21 15.93 -10.75
CA LEU A 276 7.65 16.60 -11.97
C LEU A 276 6.47 16.93 -12.90
N ARG A 277 5.54 15.99 -13.09
CA ARG A 277 4.39 16.15 -14.01
C ARG A 277 3.28 17.04 -13.44
N GLY A 278 3.24 17.22 -12.11
CA GLY A 278 2.16 17.86 -11.38
C GLY A 278 0.99 16.92 -11.09
N ASP A 279 0.17 17.28 -10.11
CA ASP A 279 -1.06 16.57 -9.81
C ASP A 279 -2.25 17.55 -9.67
N PRO A 280 -3.09 17.69 -10.71
CA PRO A 280 -4.21 18.62 -10.68
C PRO A 280 -5.24 18.30 -9.60
N SER A 281 -5.47 17.02 -9.27
CA SER A 281 -6.42 16.61 -8.22
C SER A 281 -6.02 17.11 -6.84
N ASP A 282 -4.71 17.29 -6.62
CA ASP A 282 -4.14 17.84 -5.39
C ASP A 282 -3.71 19.30 -5.53
N GLY A 283 -4.01 19.96 -6.65
CA GLY A 283 -3.64 21.36 -6.87
C GLY A 283 -2.13 21.59 -7.01
N LEU A 284 -1.37 20.56 -7.39
CA LEU A 284 0.08 20.63 -7.60
C LEU A 284 0.40 20.92 -9.07
N PRO A 285 1.03 22.06 -9.40
CA PRO A 285 1.20 22.48 -10.80
C PRO A 285 2.28 21.69 -11.56
N GLY A 286 3.20 21.02 -10.86
CA GLY A 286 4.36 20.38 -11.47
C GLY A 286 5.40 21.37 -11.99
N VAL A 287 6.42 20.84 -12.67
CA VAL A 287 7.47 21.67 -13.28
C VAL A 287 7.01 22.16 -14.66
N PRO A 288 6.94 23.49 -14.90
CA PRO A 288 6.45 24.02 -16.17
C PRO A 288 7.17 23.45 -17.40
N GLY A 289 6.39 22.81 -18.28
CA GLY A 289 6.89 22.22 -19.52
C GLY A 289 7.68 20.93 -19.33
N VAL A 290 7.50 20.22 -18.21
CA VAL A 290 7.94 18.85 -17.95
C VAL A 290 6.71 17.99 -17.66
N GLY A 291 6.12 17.40 -18.71
CA GLY A 291 5.02 16.45 -18.55
C GLY A 291 5.49 15.03 -18.25
N GLU A 292 4.54 14.12 -18.04
CA GLU A 292 4.77 12.72 -17.66
C GLU A 292 5.84 12.03 -18.54
N LYS A 293 5.71 12.12 -19.87
CA LYS A 293 6.68 11.51 -20.82
C LYS A 293 8.11 12.04 -20.62
N THR A 294 8.26 13.35 -20.42
CA THR A 294 9.58 13.97 -20.22
C THR A 294 10.16 13.56 -18.88
N ALA A 295 9.34 13.56 -17.82
CA ALA A 295 9.74 13.13 -16.48
C ALA A 295 10.15 11.65 -16.45
N ALA A 296 9.36 10.76 -17.05
CA ALA A 296 9.70 9.33 -17.17
C ALA A 296 11.02 9.12 -17.93
N THR A 297 11.21 9.83 -19.06
CA THR A 297 12.47 9.77 -19.82
C THR A 297 13.67 10.23 -18.97
N LEU A 298 13.50 11.29 -18.18
CA LEU A 298 14.54 11.78 -17.29
C LEU A 298 14.85 10.75 -16.19
N LEU A 299 13.83 10.17 -15.55
CA LEU A 299 13.99 9.16 -14.51
C LEU A 299 14.63 7.87 -15.03
N ALA A 300 14.22 7.40 -16.20
CA ALA A 300 14.82 6.24 -16.84
C ALA A 300 16.30 6.48 -17.20
N ARG A 301 16.65 7.70 -17.62
CA ARG A 301 18.02 8.05 -18.02
C ARG A 301 18.94 8.33 -16.83
N HIS A 302 18.45 9.09 -15.85
CA HIS A 302 19.27 9.61 -14.77
C HIS A 302 19.15 8.80 -13.49
N GLY A 303 18.09 7.99 -13.32
CA GLY A 303 17.85 7.12 -12.18
C GLY A 303 16.92 7.74 -11.13
N SER A 304 17.19 8.96 -10.69
CA SER A 304 16.41 9.67 -9.67
C SER A 304 16.28 11.17 -9.88
N LEU A 305 15.32 11.80 -9.18
CA LEU A 305 15.19 13.26 -9.10
C LEU A 305 16.48 13.95 -8.68
N ASP A 306 17.18 13.44 -7.67
CA ASP A 306 18.48 13.99 -7.23
C ASP A 306 19.52 13.94 -8.36
N GLN A 307 19.59 12.83 -9.09
CA GLN A 307 20.51 12.67 -10.22
C GLN A 307 20.11 13.56 -11.41
N ILE A 308 18.82 13.81 -11.61
CA ILE A 308 18.31 14.78 -12.59
C ILE A 308 18.77 16.20 -12.21
N MET A 309 18.60 16.60 -10.95
CA MET A 309 18.97 17.94 -10.48
C MET A 309 20.49 18.14 -10.51
N ALA A 310 21.28 17.16 -10.07
CA ALA A 310 22.73 17.18 -10.18
C ALA A 310 23.20 17.32 -11.65
N ALA A 311 22.54 16.61 -12.58
CA ALA A 311 22.82 16.75 -14.00
C ALA A 311 22.41 18.11 -14.57
N ALA A 312 21.37 18.76 -14.02
CA ALA A 312 20.95 20.10 -14.39
C ALA A 312 21.92 21.18 -13.89
N ASP A 313 22.56 20.98 -12.73
CA ASP A 313 23.58 21.88 -12.20
C ASP A 313 24.94 21.75 -12.93
N ASP A 314 25.32 20.54 -13.35
CA ASP A 314 26.58 20.34 -14.09
C ASP A 314 26.44 20.69 -15.58
N ARG A 315 27.06 21.81 -15.99
CA ARG A 315 27.09 22.30 -17.38
C ARG A 315 27.80 21.35 -18.36
N LYS A 316 28.58 20.38 -17.88
CA LYS A 316 29.26 19.39 -18.72
C LYS A 316 28.32 18.27 -19.17
N THR A 317 27.16 18.11 -18.52
CA THR A 317 26.21 17.06 -18.91
C THR A 317 25.53 17.38 -20.25
N THR A 318 25.15 16.32 -20.96
CA THR A 318 24.42 16.41 -22.24
C THR A 318 22.93 16.78 -22.09
N MET A 319 22.50 17.30 -20.94
CA MET A 319 21.11 17.72 -20.75
C MET A 319 20.80 18.94 -21.62
N ALA A 320 19.68 18.88 -22.36
CA ALA A 320 19.26 19.94 -23.25
C ALA A 320 19.10 21.28 -22.51
N LYS A 321 19.65 22.36 -23.08
CA LYS A 321 19.70 23.70 -22.44
C LYS A 321 18.33 24.18 -21.95
N GLY A 322 17.28 24.03 -22.76
CA GLY A 322 15.92 24.44 -22.39
C GLY A 322 15.33 23.64 -21.22
N LEU A 323 15.62 22.34 -21.16
CA LEU A 323 15.18 21.48 -20.05
C LEU A 323 15.92 21.82 -18.75
N ARG A 324 17.23 22.05 -18.86
CA ARG A 324 18.06 22.55 -17.75
C ARG A 324 17.50 23.84 -17.19
N THR A 325 17.19 24.82 -18.04
CA THR A 325 16.61 26.10 -17.60
C THR A 325 15.30 25.90 -16.85
N LYS A 326 14.40 25.02 -17.33
CA LYS A 326 13.12 24.73 -16.64
C LYS A 326 13.33 24.12 -15.25
N LEU A 327 14.19 23.09 -15.14
CA LEU A 327 14.46 22.40 -13.87
C LEU A 327 15.11 23.35 -12.85
N LEU A 328 16.12 24.10 -13.26
CA LEU A 328 16.80 25.06 -12.38
C LEU A 328 15.86 26.19 -11.93
N ALA A 329 15.02 26.70 -12.84
CA ALA A 329 14.02 27.72 -12.49
C ALA A 329 12.97 27.20 -11.50
N ALA A 330 12.68 25.89 -11.52
CA ALA A 330 11.71 25.25 -10.62
C ALA A 330 12.35 24.64 -9.36
N SER A 331 13.65 24.84 -9.10
CA SER A 331 14.38 24.17 -8.00
C SER A 331 13.73 24.38 -6.62
N ALA A 332 13.26 25.59 -6.32
CA ALA A 332 12.55 25.89 -5.07
C ALA A 332 11.23 25.11 -4.94
N TYR A 333 10.45 25.04 -6.03
CA TYR A 333 9.23 24.23 -6.08
C TYR A 333 9.54 22.75 -5.91
N ILE A 334 10.53 22.21 -6.63
CA ILE A 334 10.91 20.79 -6.56
C ILE A 334 11.27 20.41 -5.12
N LYS A 335 12.04 21.25 -4.43
CA LYS A 335 12.42 21.02 -3.03
C LYS A 335 11.22 21.04 -2.08
N ALA A 336 10.27 21.95 -2.29
CA ALA A 336 9.04 22.00 -1.48
C ALA A 336 8.13 20.80 -1.78
N ALA A 337 7.93 20.48 -3.06
CA ALA A 337 7.06 19.43 -3.54
C ALA A 337 7.52 18.03 -3.13
N ASP A 338 8.83 17.80 -2.95
CA ASP A 338 9.35 16.50 -2.50
C ASP A 338 8.75 16.07 -1.15
N ARG A 339 8.58 17.04 -0.23
CA ARG A 339 7.94 16.78 1.07
C ARG A 339 6.41 16.76 1.03
N VAL A 340 5.80 17.33 0.00
CA VAL A 340 4.33 17.37 -0.16
C VAL A 340 3.82 16.10 -0.84
N VAL A 341 4.48 15.68 -1.92
CA VAL A 341 4.08 14.52 -2.75
C VAL A 341 4.41 13.19 -2.07
N ARG A 342 5.51 13.14 -1.30
CA ARG A 342 5.87 11.90 -0.60
C ARG A 342 4.96 11.69 0.59
N VAL A 343 4.43 10.48 0.71
CA VAL A 343 3.77 10.04 1.95
C VAL A 343 4.81 9.93 3.05
N ALA A 344 4.46 10.38 4.26
CA ALA A 344 5.27 10.17 5.43
C ALA A 344 5.35 8.66 5.73
N THR A 345 6.51 8.22 6.21
CA THR A 345 6.77 6.80 6.52
C THR A 345 7.03 6.55 8.00
N ASP A 346 6.96 7.61 8.79
CA ASP A 346 7.25 7.66 10.21
C ASP A 346 6.16 8.38 11.02
N ALA A 347 4.96 8.56 10.46
CA ALA A 347 3.85 9.19 11.15
C ALA A 347 3.57 8.51 12.52
N PRO A 348 3.13 9.25 13.55
CA PRO A 348 2.83 8.71 14.88
C PRO A 348 1.49 7.98 14.90
N VAL A 349 1.37 6.92 14.09
CA VAL A 349 0.13 6.15 13.91
C VAL A 349 -0.30 5.48 15.21
N THR A 350 -1.57 5.69 15.55
CA THR A 350 -2.29 5.00 16.63
C THR A 350 -3.42 4.15 16.05
N LEU A 351 -3.74 3.05 16.71
CA LEU A 351 -4.86 2.17 16.37
C LEU A 351 -5.99 2.35 17.40
N SER A 352 -7.24 2.28 16.94
CA SER A 352 -8.43 2.23 17.81
C SER A 352 -8.52 0.93 18.63
N THR A 353 -7.85 -0.13 18.17
CA THR A 353 -7.79 -1.44 18.81
C THR A 353 -6.37 -1.75 19.31
N PRO A 354 -6.20 -2.69 20.26
CA PRO A 354 -4.87 -3.07 20.75
C PRO A 354 -3.92 -3.64 19.69
N THR A 355 -4.47 -4.21 18.60
CA THR A 355 -3.72 -4.79 17.48
C THR A 355 -4.50 -4.62 16.18
N ASP A 356 -3.81 -4.77 15.05
CA ASP A 356 -4.40 -4.83 13.71
C ASP A 356 -4.94 -6.23 13.33
N ARG A 357 -5.05 -7.16 14.29
CA ARG A 357 -5.68 -8.46 14.05
C ARG A 357 -7.14 -8.24 13.72
N PHE A 358 -7.56 -8.86 12.63
CA PHE A 358 -8.91 -8.71 12.14
C PHE A 358 -9.87 -9.64 12.92
N PRO A 359 -10.95 -9.13 13.52
CA PRO A 359 -11.86 -9.97 14.29
C PRO A 359 -12.68 -10.88 13.36
N LEU A 360 -12.79 -12.17 13.71
CA LEU A 360 -13.59 -13.14 12.93
C LEU A 360 -15.09 -13.03 13.20
N VAL A 361 -15.46 -12.40 14.32
CA VAL A 361 -16.83 -12.07 14.73
C VAL A 361 -16.81 -10.68 15.34
N ALA A 362 -17.93 -9.95 15.28
CA ALA A 362 -18.03 -8.63 15.88
C ALA A 362 -17.62 -8.64 17.37
N ALA A 363 -16.83 -7.64 17.78
CA ALA A 363 -16.42 -7.46 19.17
C ALA A 363 -17.62 -7.15 20.08
N ASP A 364 -18.58 -6.37 19.59
CA ASP A 364 -19.87 -6.13 20.23
C ASP A 364 -21.01 -6.51 19.25
N PRO A 365 -21.46 -7.77 19.23
CA PRO A 365 -22.49 -8.24 18.30
C PRO A 365 -23.85 -7.56 18.51
N GLU A 366 -24.20 -7.22 19.75
CA GLU A 366 -25.48 -6.58 20.08
C GLU A 366 -25.52 -5.16 19.52
N ARG A 367 -24.50 -4.35 19.82
CA ARG A 367 -24.38 -2.99 19.28
C ARG A 367 -24.23 -2.99 17.76
N THR A 368 -23.46 -3.93 17.21
CA THR A 368 -23.31 -4.08 15.74
C THR A 368 -24.67 -4.34 15.08
N ALA A 369 -25.49 -5.24 15.65
CA ALA A 369 -26.82 -5.52 15.13
C ALA A 369 -27.77 -4.32 15.26
N GLU A 370 -27.74 -3.62 16.40
CA GLU A 370 -28.53 -2.40 16.62
C GLU A 370 -28.20 -1.32 15.57
N LEU A 371 -26.91 -1.02 15.39
CA LEU A 371 -26.44 -0.04 14.41
C LEU A 371 -26.79 -0.47 12.98
N ALA A 372 -26.61 -1.75 12.65
CA ALA A 372 -26.96 -2.28 11.34
C ALA A 372 -28.44 -2.09 11.01
N THR A 373 -29.34 -2.33 11.98
CA THR A 373 -30.78 -2.08 11.81
C THR A 373 -31.10 -0.60 11.77
N ARG A 374 -30.49 0.21 12.64
CA ARG A 374 -30.69 1.66 12.63
C ARG A 374 -30.28 2.29 11.29
N PHE A 375 -29.20 1.80 10.69
CA PHE A 375 -28.68 2.31 9.42
C PHE A 375 -29.20 1.53 8.19
N GLY A 376 -30.02 0.49 8.36
CA GLY A 376 -30.58 -0.29 7.25
C GLY A 376 -29.55 -1.07 6.41
N VAL A 377 -28.48 -1.56 7.04
CA VAL A 377 -27.34 -2.25 6.39
C VAL A 377 -27.12 -3.67 6.90
N GLU A 378 -28.13 -4.31 7.50
CA GLU A 378 -28.04 -5.67 8.06
C GLU A 378 -27.55 -6.69 7.04
N SER A 379 -28.03 -6.59 5.80
CA SER A 379 -27.60 -7.50 4.73
C SER A 379 -26.11 -7.35 4.38
N SER A 380 -25.54 -6.15 4.52
CA SER A 380 -24.12 -5.89 4.27
C SER A 380 -23.26 -6.43 5.41
N ILE A 381 -23.70 -6.26 6.65
CA ILE A 381 -23.04 -6.86 7.81
C ILE A 381 -23.09 -8.39 7.74
N ALA A 382 -24.21 -8.97 7.31
CA ALA A 382 -24.30 -10.42 7.08
C ALA A 382 -23.35 -10.90 5.97
N ARG A 383 -23.17 -10.12 4.90
CA ARG A 383 -22.19 -10.43 3.84
C ARG A 383 -20.75 -10.31 4.33
N LEU A 384 -20.46 -9.31 5.17
CA LEU A 384 -19.18 -9.17 5.84
C LEU A 384 -18.88 -10.40 6.70
N GLN A 385 -19.81 -10.77 7.60
CA GLN A 385 -19.66 -11.97 8.44
C GLN A 385 -19.45 -13.23 7.58
N LYS A 386 -20.22 -13.40 6.52
CA LYS A 386 -20.04 -14.52 5.59
C LYS A 386 -18.65 -14.54 4.96
N ALA A 387 -18.06 -13.39 4.64
CA ALA A 387 -16.69 -13.31 4.14
C ALA A 387 -15.67 -13.73 5.21
N LEU A 388 -15.88 -13.32 6.46
CA LEU A 388 -15.06 -13.73 7.61
C LEU A 388 -15.10 -15.22 7.85
N ASP A 389 -16.28 -15.84 7.76
CA ASP A 389 -16.47 -17.27 7.94
C ASP A 389 -15.69 -18.11 6.91
N THR A 390 -15.22 -17.50 5.80
CA THR A 390 -14.36 -18.17 4.82
C THR A 390 -12.87 -18.18 5.19
N LEU A 391 -12.45 -17.37 6.17
CA LEU A 391 -11.07 -17.28 6.63
C LEU A 391 -10.73 -18.47 7.54
N PRO A 392 -9.48 -18.98 7.49
CA PRO A 392 -9.04 -19.98 8.44
C PRO A 392 -8.93 -19.35 9.84
N GLY A 393 -9.53 -20.00 10.83
CA GLY A 393 -9.50 -19.59 12.25
C GLY A 393 -8.14 -19.68 12.91
#